data_AF-A0A2E6I239-F1
#
_entry.id   AF-A0A2E6I239-F1
#
_cell.length_a   1.000
_cell.length_b   1.000
_cell.length_c   1.000
_cell.angle_alpha   90.00
_cell.angle_beta   90.00
_cell.angle_gamma   90.00
#
_symmetry.space_group_name_H-M   'P 1'
#
loop_
_entity.id
_entity.type
_entity.pdbx_description
1 polymer ?
#
loop_
_entity_poly.entity_id
_entity_poly.type
_entity_poly.pdbx_seq_one_letter_code
_entity_poly.pdbx_strand_id
1 'polypeptide(L)' 'MRVLTAITSDFNNDGVTTFDDLPNLANTFGKASPRFDLDNDGVIGFGDLLIFARTTGEG' A
#
# COMPACT_ATOMS: atom_id res chain seq x y z
N MET A 1 12.31 20.13 -7.44
CA MET A 1 12.41 18.69 -7.13
C MET A 1 11.04 18.24 -6.66
N ARG A 2 10.26 17.55 -7.49
CA ARG A 2 9.01 16.95 -7.03
C ARG A 2 9.42 15.73 -6.21
N VAL A 3 9.18 15.75 -4.90
CA VAL A 3 9.09 14.51 -4.14
C VAL A 3 7.91 13.79 -4.78
N LEU A 4 8.19 12.81 -5.64
CA LEU A 4 7.21 11.78 -5.94
C LEU A 4 6.90 11.22 -4.56
N THR A 5 5.73 11.55 -4.01
CA THR A 5 5.25 10.91 -2.78
C THR A 5 5.36 9.43 -3.08
N ALA A 6 6.40 8.77 -2.57
CA ALA A 6 6.45 7.33 -2.58
C ALA A 6 5.15 6.96 -1.89
N ILE A 7 4.25 6.29 -2.62
CA ILE A 7 3.05 5.78 -1.97
C ILE A 7 3.60 4.78 -0.95
N THR A 8 3.67 5.21 0.31
CA THR A 8 4.37 4.44 1.33
C THR A 8 3.42 3.33 1.71
N SER A 9 3.76 2.11 1.33
CA SER A 9 3.06 0.90 1.76
C SER A 9 3.34 0.57 3.25
N ASP A 10 4.03 1.46 3.98
CA ASP A 10 4.16 1.49 5.44
C ASP A 10 2.80 1.86 6.06
N PHE A 11 1.99 0.83 6.29
CA PHE A 11 0.63 0.96 6.80
C PHE A 11 0.59 0.90 8.32
N ASN A 12 1.56 0.24 8.96
CA ASN A 12 1.67 0.17 10.41
C ASN A 12 2.44 1.38 11.01
N ASN A 13 3.11 2.19 10.19
CA ASN A 13 3.95 3.34 10.55
C ASN A 13 5.22 2.98 11.33
N ASP A 14 5.82 1.82 11.04
CA ASP A 14 7.08 1.38 11.65
C ASP A 14 8.33 1.90 10.91
N GLY A 15 8.13 2.63 9.81
CA GLY A 15 9.18 3.25 9.02
C GLY A 15 9.77 2.33 7.95
N VAL A 16 9.28 1.10 7.81
CA VAL A 16 9.66 0.15 6.76
C VAL A 16 8.40 -0.34 6.03
N THR A 17 8.58 -0.86 4.81
CA THR A 17 7.50 -1.53 4.07
C THR A 17 7.82 -3.01 4.02
N THR A 18 7.12 -3.79 4.83
CA THR A 18 7.35 -5.24 4.97
C THR A 18 6.05 -6.01 4.87
N PHE A 19 6.12 -7.34 4.95
CA PHE A 19 4.90 -8.16 4.98
C PHE A 19 4.04 -7.92 6.22
N ASP A 20 4.55 -7.24 7.25
CA ASP A 20 3.78 -6.87 8.45
C ASP A 20 2.76 -5.76 8.17
N ASP A 21 2.89 -5.05 7.04
CA ASP A 21 1.91 -4.06 6.57
C ASP A 21 0.70 -4.69 5.87
N LEU A 22 0.86 -5.91 5.33
CA LEU A 22 -0.15 -6.60 4.53
C LEU A 22 -1.51 -6.76 5.24
N PRO A 23 -1.58 -7.09 6.54
CA PRO A 23 -2.86 -7.18 7.24
C PRO A 23 -3.67 -5.87 7.22
N ASN A 24 -3.00 -4.71 7.25
CA ASN A 24 -3.70 -3.42 7.19
C ASN A 24 -4.35 -3.20 5.83
N LEU A 25 -3.65 -3.54 4.74
CA LEU A 25 -4.21 -3.52 3.38
C LEU A 25 -5.37 -4.51 3.25
N ALA A 26 -5.16 -5.76 3.66
CA ALA A 26 -6.16 -6.83 3.57
C ALA A 26 -7.45 -6.51 4.35
N ASN A 27 -7.34 -5.91 5.54
CA ASN A 27 -8.50 -5.49 6.35
C ASN A 27 -9.32 -4.35 5.71
N THR A 28 -8.78 -3.71 4.67
CA THR A 28 -9.42 -2.62 3.94
C THR A 28 -9.92 -3.01 2.55
N PHE A 29 -9.76 -4.26 2.13
CA PHE A 29 -10.25 -4.75 0.83
C PHE A 29 -11.74 -4.42 0.61
N GLY A 30 -12.06 -3.96 -0.60
CA GLY A 30 -13.41 -3.57 -1.01
C GLY A 30 -13.90 -2.24 -0.42
N LYS A 31 -13.06 -1.50 0.31
CA LYS A 31 -13.37 -0.16 0.82
C LYS A 31 -12.71 0.90 -0.06
N ALA A 32 -13.19 2.13 0.05
CA ALA A 32 -12.52 3.30 -0.49
C ALA A 32 -11.68 3.94 0.63
N SER A 33 -10.36 3.94 0.48
CA SER A 33 -9.46 4.71 1.35
C SER A 33 -8.23 5.14 0.56
N PRO A 34 -8.01 6.45 0.35
CA PRO A 34 -6.86 6.95 -0.41
C PRO A 34 -5.49 6.53 0.15
N ARG A 35 -5.45 6.11 1.42
CA ARG A 35 -4.21 5.62 2.04
C ARG A 35 -3.79 4.25 1.50
N PHE A 36 -4.76 3.41 1.12
CA PHE A 36 -4.56 2.02 0.75
C PHE A 36 -4.83 1.74 -0.74
N ASP A 37 -5.37 2.74 -1.45
CA ASP A 37 -5.59 2.78 -2.89
C ASP A 37 -4.29 3.23 -3.58
N LEU A 38 -3.45 2.25 -3.89
CA LEU A 38 -2.11 2.40 -4.43
C LEU A 38 -2.12 2.65 -5.95
N ASP A 39 -3.15 2.17 -6.66
CA ASP A 39 -3.31 2.42 -8.10
C ASP A 39 -4.23 3.61 -8.45
N ASN A 40 -4.92 4.18 -7.45
CA ASN A 40 -5.89 5.29 -7.56
C ASN A 40 -7.11 4.96 -8.43
N ASP A 41 -7.57 3.70 -8.44
CA ASP A 41 -8.79 3.29 -9.14
C ASP A 41 -10.08 3.55 -8.32
N GLY A 42 -9.92 3.94 -7.05
CA GLY A 42 -11.01 4.28 -6.14
C GLY A 42 -11.50 3.11 -5.28
N VAL A 43 -10.94 1.90 -5.42
CA VAL A 43 -11.29 0.72 -4.63
C VAL A 43 -10.06 -0.08 -4.24
N ILE A 44 -9.96 -0.43 -2.95
CA ILE A 44 -8.85 -1.26 -2.48
C ILE A 44 -9.09 -2.71 -2.92
N GLY A 45 -8.22 -3.21 -3.79
CA GLY A 45 -8.39 -4.48 -4.47
C GLY A 45 -7.09 -5.18 -4.85
N PHE A 46 -7.20 -6.06 -5.83
CA PHE A 46 -6.07 -6.89 -6.27
C PHE A 46 -4.97 -6.07 -6.96
N GLY A 47 -5.33 -4.96 -7.62
CA GLY A 47 -4.38 -4.01 -8.20
C GLY A 47 -3.42 -3.47 -7.15
N ASP A 48 -3.97 -3.01 -6.02
CA ASP A 48 -3.18 -2.53 -4.88
C ASP A 48 -2.29 -3.62 -4.28
N LEU A 49 -2.81 -4.85 -4.14
CA LEU A 49 -2.01 -5.96 -3.61
C LEU A 49 -0.78 -6.25 -4.50
N LEU A 50 -0.91 -6.17 -5.83
CA LEU A 50 0.21 -6.33 -6.74
C LEU A 50 1.22 -5.19 -6.62
N ILE A 51 0.74 -3.95 -6.41
CA ILE A 51 1.62 -2.80 -6.17
C ILE A 51 2.34 -2.90 -4.83
N PHE A 52 1.64 -3.37 -3.80
CA PHE A 52 2.25 -3.66 -2.51
C PHE A 52 3.37 -4.70 -2.65
N ALA A 53 3.09 -5.84 -3.31
CA ALA A 53 4.05 -6.93 -3.46
C ALA A 53 5.32 -6.55 -4.25
N ARG A 54 5.26 -5.59 -5.17
CA ARG A 54 6.46 -5.07 -5.87
C ARG A 54 7.28 -4.09 -5.03
N THR A 55 6.68 -3.47 -4.02
CA THR A 55 7.40 -2.58 -3.08
C THR A 55 7.94 -3.34 -1.87
N THR A 56 7.28 -4.45 -1.53
CA THR A 56 7.61 -5.28 -0.38
C THR A 56 8.51 -6.43 -0.82
N GLY A 57 9.80 -6.38 -0.47
CA GLY A 57 10.76 -7.42 -0.85
C GLY A 57 12.14 -6.93 -1.30
N GLU A 58 12.37 -5.62 -1.35
CA GLU A 58 13.72 -5.03 -1.55
C GLU A 58 14.52 -4.88 -0.23
N GLY A 59 14.10 -5.56 0.84
CA GLY A 59 14.77 -5.57 2.15
C GLY A 59 15.82 -6.65 2.30
#